data_AF-A0A240EKI6-F1
#
_entry.id   AF-A0A240EKI6-F1
#
_cell.length_a   1.000
_cell.length_b   1.000
_cell.length_c   1.000
_cell.angle_alpha   90.00
_cell.angle_beta   90.00
_cell.angle_gamma   90.00
#
_symmetry.space_group_name_H-M   'P 1'
#
loop_
_entity.id
_entity.type
_entity.pdbx_description
1 polymer ?
#
loop_
_entity_poly.entity_id
_entity_poly.type
_entity_poly.pdbx_seq_one_letter_code
_entity_poly.pdbx_strand_id
1 'polypeptide(L)'
;MKHKTLSIAVALGLGCIVNAASANEMVNPEAGVVVGYWHNWCNAVGYKGGNSPCVTLDEVDPMYNVVNVSFMKVFNTSDGRIRFAN
;
A
#
# COMPACT_ATOMS: atom_id res chain seq x y z
N MET A 1 -52.87 -8.32 -9.64
CA MET A 1 -52.04 -7.31 -8.94
C MET A 1 -50.83 -7.89 -8.19
N LYS A 2 -50.48 -9.18 -8.33
CA LYS A 2 -49.36 -9.81 -7.59
C LYS A 2 -48.06 -10.02 -8.41
N HIS A 3 -48.13 -9.96 -9.74
CA HIS A 3 -46.97 -10.21 -10.62
C HIS A 3 -46.15 -8.94 -10.95
N LYS A 4 -46.80 -7.75 -11.00
CA LYS A 4 -46.12 -6.48 -11.29
C LYS A 4 -45.17 -6.03 -10.16
N THR A 5 -45.44 -6.45 -8.93
CA THR A 5 -44.64 -6.08 -7.75
C THR A 5 -43.34 -6.88 -7.66
N LEU A 6 -43.30 -8.11 -8.20
CA LEU A 6 -42.13 -8.98 -8.14
C LEU A 6 -41.05 -8.56 -9.16
N SER A 7 -41.45 -8.03 -10.31
CA SER A 7 -40.52 -7.59 -11.37
C SER A 7 -39.68 -6.36 -10.99
N ILE A 8 -40.17 -5.51 -10.09
CA ILE A 8 -39.46 -4.30 -9.63
C ILE A 8 -38.37 -4.67 -8.61
N ALA A 9 -38.57 -5.72 -7.81
CA ALA A 9 -37.61 -6.14 -6.78
C ALA A 9 -36.32 -6.74 -7.37
N VAL A 10 -36.40 -7.36 -8.55
CA VAL A 10 -35.22 -7.96 -9.22
C VAL A 10 -34.36 -6.91 -9.93
N ALA A 11 -34.97 -5.83 -10.44
CA ALA A 11 -34.25 -4.75 -11.12
C ALA A 11 -33.39 -3.89 -10.16
N LEU A 12 -33.73 -3.86 -8.87
CA LEU A 12 -32.98 -3.15 -7.83
C LEU A 12 -31.81 -3.96 -7.24
N GLY A 13 -31.73 -5.27 -7.50
CA GLY A 13 -30.72 -6.16 -6.94
C GLY A 13 -29.40 -6.23 -7.71
N LEU A 14 -29.33 -5.63 -8.90
CA LEU A 14 -28.16 -5.69 -9.79
C LEU A 14 -27.32 -4.41 -9.78
N GLY A 15 -27.38 -3.64 -8.71
CA GLY A 15 -26.40 -2.59 -8.44
C GLY A 15 -25.11 -3.22 -7.92
N CYS A 16 -24.28 -3.76 -8.81
CA CYS A 16 -22.92 -4.13 -8.45
C CYS A 16 -22.21 -2.90 -7.90
N ILE A 17 -22.03 -2.85 -6.59
CA ILE A 17 -21.23 -1.85 -5.89
C ILE A 17 -19.78 -2.15 -6.29
N VAL A 18 -19.35 -1.58 -7.41
CA VAL A 18 -17.94 -1.53 -7.79
C VAL A 18 -17.29 -0.52 -6.84
N ASN A 19 -16.74 -1.03 -5.73
CA ASN A 19 -15.75 -0.27 -4.97
C ASN A 19 -14.50 -0.16 -5.84
N ALA A 20 -14.51 0.80 -6.77
CA ALA A 20 -13.28 1.25 -7.38
C ALA A 20 -12.45 1.85 -6.24
N ALA A 21 -11.42 1.12 -5.81
CA ALA A 21 -10.42 1.68 -4.91
C ALA A 21 -9.84 2.90 -5.63
N SER A 22 -10.23 4.09 -5.18
CA SER A 22 -9.72 5.34 -5.73
C SER A 22 -8.27 5.44 -5.28
N ALA A 23 -7.33 5.15 -6.19
CA ALA A 23 -5.93 5.42 -5.94
C ALA A 23 -5.73 6.94 -5.88
N ASN A 24 -4.85 7.39 -4.98
CA ASN A 24 -4.35 8.77 -5.06
C ASN A 24 -3.59 8.98 -6.37
N GLU A 25 -3.50 10.24 -6.79
CA GLU A 25 -2.65 10.62 -7.92
C GLU A 25 -1.20 10.26 -7.64
N MET A 26 -0.50 9.77 -8.66
CA MET A 26 0.93 9.47 -8.56
C MET A 26 1.71 10.79 -8.47
N VAL A 27 2.43 10.98 -7.36
CA VAL A 27 3.28 12.16 -7.18
C VAL A 27 4.66 11.87 -7.76
N ASN A 28 5.06 12.63 -8.78
CA ASN A 28 6.39 12.56 -9.37
C ASN A 28 7.20 13.81 -8.99
N PRO A 29 8.39 13.69 -8.38
CA PRO A 29 9.21 14.85 -8.04
C PRO A 29 9.72 15.56 -9.31
N GLU A 30 9.63 16.89 -9.34
CA GLU A 30 10.02 17.71 -10.50
C GLU A 30 11.46 18.26 -10.42
N ALA A 31 12.10 18.17 -9.24
CA ALA A 31 13.43 18.69 -8.95
C ALA A 31 14.41 17.60 -8.52
N GLY A 32 15.60 17.99 -8.05
CA GLY A 32 16.57 17.06 -7.46
C GLY A 32 15.97 16.25 -6.30
N VAL A 33 16.38 14.99 -6.19
CA VAL A 33 15.87 14.06 -5.17
C VAL A 33 16.93 13.68 -4.15
N VAL A 34 16.49 13.49 -2.91
CA VAL A 34 17.23 12.84 -1.84
C VAL A 34 16.43 11.60 -1.46
N VAL A 35 16.93 10.44 -1.87
CA VAL A 35 16.22 9.17 -1.74
C VAL A 35 16.65 8.47 -0.45
N GLY A 36 15.68 8.17 0.41
CA GLY A 36 15.89 7.34 1.60
C GLY A 36 15.24 5.96 1.42
N TYR A 37 15.89 4.89 1.90
CA TYR A 37 15.25 3.58 2.03
C TYR A 37 14.66 3.45 3.44
N TRP A 38 13.41 3.02 3.52
CA TRP A 38 12.71 2.79 4.78
C TRP A 38 12.55 1.29 5.03
N HIS A 39 12.95 0.83 6.20
CA HIS A 39 12.94 -0.58 6.57
C HIS A 39 11.56 -1.01 7.09
N ASN A 40 10.92 -1.98 6.42
CA ASN A 40 9.73 -2.63 6.95
C ASN A 40 10.06 -3.76 7.95
N TRP A 41 11.03 -3.50 8.82
CA TRP A 41 11.48 -4.37 9.91
C TRP A 41 12.16 -3.52 10.98
N CYS A 42 12.30 -4.07 12.18
CA CYS A 42 12.89 -3.37 13.32
C CYS A 42 14.22 -3.99 13.76
N ASN A 43 15.06 -3.16 14.39
CA ASN A 43 16.26 -3.56 15.13
C ASN A 43 17.27 -4.38 14.33
N ALA A 44 17.50 -3.99 13.07
CA ALA A 44 18.56 -4.59 12.28
C ALA A 44 19.94 -4.21 12.83
N VAL A 45 20.82 -5.20 12.92
CA VAL A 45 22.20 -5.01 13.38
C VAL A 45 23.02 -4.44 12.23
N GLY A 46 23.60 -3.26 12.45
CA GLY A 46 24.53 -2.64 11.52
C GLY A 46 25.85 -3.39 11.46
N TYR A 47 26.57 -3.25 10.34
CA TYR A 47 27.86 -3.91 10.11
C TYR A 47 28.93 -3.67 11.18
N LYS A 48 28.79 -2.61 11.98
CA LYS A 48 29.69 -2.26 13.10
C LYS A 48 29.00 -2.34 14.47
N GLY A 49 27.94 -3.13 14.59
CA GLY A 49 27.22 -3.36 15.84
C GLY A 49 26.22 -2.27 16.24
N GLY A 50 25.91 -1.32 15.35
CA GLY A 50 24.84 -0.35 15.57
C GLY A 50 23.45 -0.98 15.49
N ASN A 51 22.42 -0.27 15.95
CA ASN A 51 21.02 -0.69 15.84
C ASN A 51 20.26 0.24 14.87
N SER A 52 19.51 -0.34 13.94
CA SER A 52 18.55 0.39 13.10
C SER A 52 17.14 0.15 13.64
N PRO A 53 16.56 1.10 14.40
CA PRO A 53 15.17 0.98 14.84
C PRO A 53 14.21 1.14 13.66
N CYS A 54 12.99 0.64 13.82
CA CYS A 54 11.89 1.05 12.95
C CYS A 54 11.41 2.43 13.37
N VAL A 55 11.01 3.22 12.37
CA VAL A 55 10.41 4.54 12.54
C VAL A 55 9.13 4.58 11.70
N THR A 56 8.17 5.40 12.09
CA THR A 56 7.02 5.71 11.26
C THR A 56 7.42 6.62 10.10
N LEU A 57 6.62 6.68 9.03
CA LEU A 57 6.96 7.49 7.86
C LEU A 57 6.93 9.00 8.16
N ASP A 58 6.14 9.44 9.14
CA ASP A 58 6.07 10.83 9.59
C ASP A 58 7.27 11.27 10.43
N GLU A 59 8.06 10.32 10.95
CA GLU A 59 9.33 10.59 11.63
C GLU A 59 10.52 10.72 10.67
N VAL A 60 10.33 10.43 9.36
CA VAL A 60 11.38 10.60 8.35
C VAL A 60 11.63 12.07 8.10
N ASP A 61 12.91 12.47 8.08
CA ASP A 61 13.30 13.85 7.80
C ASP A 61 12.73 14.32 6.44
N PRO A 62 11.99 15.44 6.38
CA PRO A 62 11.36 15.93 5.15
C PRO A 62 12.32 16.24 4.00
N MET A 63 13.63 16.34 4.27
CA MET A 63 14.64 16.43 3.20
C MET A 63 14.67 15.19 2.32
N TYR A 64 14.30 14.01 2.84
CA TYR A 64 14.09 12.81 2.03
C TYR A 64 12.77 12.90 1.26
N ASN A 65 12.80 13.62 0.13
CA ASN A 65 11.63 13.85 -0.71
C ASN A 65 11.18 12.63 -1.53
N VAL A 66 11.92 11.52 -1.45
CA VAL A 66 11.52 10.20 -1.97
C VAL A 66 11.87 9.14 -0.94
N VAL A 67 10.88 8.36 -0.52
CA VAL A 67 11.06 7.27 0.44
C VAL A 67 10.73 5.93 -0.23
N ASN A 68 11.74 5.07 -0.36
CA ASN A 68 11.60 3.73 -0.92
C ASN A 68 11.27 2.72 0.19
N VAL A 69 10.04 2.18 0.17
CA VAL A 69 9.63 1.12 1.09
C VAL A 69 10.37 -0.17 0.77
N SER A 70 11.11 -0.70 1.74
CA SER A 70 11.92 -1.91 1.61
C SER A 70 11.25 -3.07 2.35
N PHE A 71 10.82 -4.15 1.70
CA PHE A 71 10.85 -4.45 0.27
C PHE A 71 9.54 -5.09 -0.19
N MET A 72 9.27 -4.98 -1.49
CA MET A 72 8.35 -5.89 -2.17
C MET A 72 9.06 -7.23 -2.39
N LYS A 73 8.50 -8.33 -1.85
CA LYS A 73 9.09 -9.68 -1.94
C LYS A 73 8.03 -10.78 -1.92
N VAL A 74 8.46 -12.00 -2.25
CA VAL A 74 7.67 -13.20 -2.00
C VAL A 74 7.85 -13.56 -0.53
N PHE A 75 6.76 -13.54 0.23
CA PHE A 75 6.76 -13.98 1.64
C PHE A 75 6.56 -15.48 1.74
N ASN A 76 5.58 -15.98 1.01
CA ASN A 76 5.26 -17.39 0.91
C ASN A 76 5.03 -17.73 -0.58
N THR A 77 5.70 -18.79 -1.05
CA THR A 77 5.55 -19.26 -2.44
C THR A 77 4.13 -19.74 -2.75
N SER A 78 3.35 -20.06 -1.72
CA SER A 78 1.94 -20.44 -1.82
C SER A 78 1.01 -19.27 -2.17
N ASP A 79 1.42 -18.02 -1.90
CA ASP A 79 0.59 -16.84 -2.16
C ASP A 79 0.52 -16.48 -3.66
N GLY A 80 1.36 -17.12 -4.47
CA GLY A 80 1.36 -17.06 -5.94
C GLY A 80 1.72 -15.69 -6.55
N ARG A 81 1.95 -14.65 -5.73
CA ARG A 81 2.26 -13.28 -6.18
C ARG A 81 3.19 -12.58 -5.19
N ILE A 82 4.06 -11.73 -5.72
CA ILE A 82 4.93 -10.83 -4.94
C ILE A 82 4.10 -9.68 -4.34
N ARG A 83 4.41 -9.24 -3.11
CA ARG A 83 3.72 -8.14 -2.41
C ARG A 83 4.69 -7.36 -1.51
N PHE A 84 4.31 -6.18 -1.03
CA PHE A 84 5.00 -5.56 0.10
C PHE A 84 4.65 -6.31 1.39
N ALA A 85 5.58 -6.34 2.35
CA ALA A 85 5.27 -6.83 3.69
C ALA A 85 4.23 -5.88 4.30
N ASN A 86 3.27 -6.43 5.01
CA ASN A 86 2.40 -5.69 5.93
C ASN A 86 2.71 -6.15 7.35
#